data_AF-A0A838W4R1-F1
#
_entry.id   AF-A0A838W4R1-F1
#
_cell.length_a   1.000
_cell.length_b   1.000
_cell.length_c   1.000
_cell.angle_alpha   90.00
_cell.angle_beta   90.00
_cell.angle_gamma   90.00
#
_symmetry.space_group_name_H-M   'P 1'
#
loop_
_entity.id
_entity.type
_entity.pdbx_description
1 polymer ?
#
loop_
_entity_poly.entity_id
_entity_poly.type
_entity_poly.pdbx_seq_one_letter_code
_entity_poly.pdbx_strand_id
1 'polypeptide(L)' 'LQDSLGSIAPGKLADLVLLDANPLDDIRNTQRIRAVVANGRLLERAALDSLLAQARAEVARR' A
#
# COMPACT_ATOMS: atom_id res chain seq x y z
N LEU A 1 14.44 -12.96 -4.31
CA LEU A 1 13.43 -11.86 -4.22
C LEU A 1 12.43 -11.88 -5.37
N GLN A 2 12.84 -12.12 -6.62
CA GLN A 2 11.91 -12.14 -7.76
C GLN A 2 10.82 -13.23 -7.62
N ASP A 3 11.17 -14.40 -7.09
CA ASP A 3 10.20 -15.51 -6.94
C ASP A 3 9.15 -15.28 -5.85
N SER A 4 9.41 -14.36 -4.90
CA SER A 4 8.55 -14.14 -3.72
C SER A 4 7.66 -12.90 -3.83
N LEU A 5 7.80 -12.08 -4.88
CA LEU A 5 7.15 -10.79 -5.06
C LEU A 5 6.56 -10.62 -6.47
N GLY A 6 5.81 -9.53 -6.69
CA GLY A 6 5.38 -9.09 -8.02
C GLY A 6 4.15 -9.78 -8.63
N SER A 7 3.58 -10.79 -7.98
CA SER A 7 2.28 -11.35 -8.36
C SER A 7 1.51 -11.87 -7.14
N ILE A 8 0.20 -12.05 -7.30
CA ILE A 8 -0.66 -12.62 -6.26
C ILE A 8 -0.75 -14.13 -6.49
N ALA A 9 -0.04 -14.90 -5.65
CA ALA A 9 -0.03 -16.37 -5.72
C ALA A 9 0.30 -16.98 -4.35
N PRO A 10 -0.16 -18.22 -4.05
CA PRO A 10 0.24 -18.93 -2.84
C PRO A 10 1.77 -19.06 -2.73
N GLY A 11 2.28 -18.95 -1.49
CA GLY A 11 3.72 -19.00 -1.21
C GLY A 11 4.49 -17.70 -1.44
N LYS A 12 3.82 -16.65 -1.95
CA LYS A 12 4.41 -15.29 -2.07
C LYS A 12 4.13 -14.43 -0.84
N LEU A 13 4.89 -13.36 -0.70
CA LEU A 13 4.67 -12.37 0.35
C LEU A 13 3.31 -11.70 0.18
N ALA A 14 2.63 -11.51 1.32
CA ALA A 14 1.33 -10.85 1.37
C ALA A 14 1.49 -9.33 1.37
N ASP A 15 2.02 -8.81 0.25
CA ASP A 15 2.17 -7.38 -0.03
C ASP A 15 1.19 -6.98 -1.13
N LEU A 16 0.12 -6.29 -0.75
CA LEU A 16 -1.03 -5.98 -1.60
C LEU A 16 -1.46 -4.53 -1.41
N VAL A 17 -1.93 -3.91 -2.50
CA VAL A 17 -2.57 -2.58 -2.48
C VAL A 17 -4.00 -2.75 -2.95
N LEU A 18 -4.95 -2.33 -2.13
CA LEU A 18 -6.38 -2.34 -2.46
C LEU A 18 -6.79 -0.96 -2.96
N LEU A 19 -7.44 -0.91 -4.13
CA LEU A 19 -7.84 0.34 -4.79
C LEU A 19 -9.37 0.49 -4.79
N ASP A 20 -9.85 1.72 -4.62
CA ASP A 20 -11.29 2.05 -4.70
C ASP A 20 -11.80 2.14 -6.15
N ALA A 21 -10.92 2.10 -7.14
CA ALA A 21 -11.27 2.18 -8.55
C ALA A 21 -10.31 1.34 -9.41
N ASN A 22 -10.81 0.91 -10.57
CA ASN A 22 -10.08 0.05 -11.50
C ASN A 22 -8.91 0.81 -12.18
N PRO A 23 -7.65 0.39 -12.01
CA PRO A 23 -6.50 1.03 -12.64
C PRO A 23 -6.39 0.79 -14.15
N LEU A 24 -7.11 -0.20 -14.69
CA LEU A 24 -7.13 -0.47 -16.14
C LEU A 24 -7.97 0.56 -16.91
N ASP A 25 -8.96 1.17 -16.25
CA ASP A 25 -9.78 2.23 -16.86
C ASP A 25 -9.03 3.57 -16.87
N ASP A 26 -8.27 3.85 -15.81
CA ASP A 26 -7.41 5.03 -15.68
C ASP A 26 -6.26 4.76 -14.70
N ILE A 27 -5.01 4.91 -15.15
CA ILE A 27 -3.83 4.63 -14.31
C ILE A 27 -3.76 5.51 -13.06
N ARG A 28 -4.39 6.69 -13.06
CA ARG A 28 -4.49 7.58 -11.88
C ARG A 28 -5.28 6.94 -10.74
N ASN A 29 -6.11 5.94 -11.02
CA ASN A 29 -6.82 5.19 -9.99
C ASN A 29 -5.88 4.41 -9.06
N THR A 30 -4.62 4.20 -9.43
CA THR A 30 -3.58 3.66 -8.53
C THR A 30 -3.33 4.53 -7.30
N GLN A 31 -3.70 5.81 -7.34
CA GLN A 31 -3.59 6.72 -6.19
C GLN A 31 -4.81 6.65 -5.25
N ARG A 32 -5.89 5.99 -5.66
CA ARG A 32 -7.13 5.84 -4.89
C ARG A 32 -7.05 4.61 -3.99
N ILE A 33 -6.09 4.63 -3.06
CA ILE A 33 -5.77 3.49 -2.20
C ILE A 33 -6.76 3.43 -1.03
N ARG A 34 -7.48 2.30 -0.94
CA ARG A 34 -8.39 1.98 0.16
C ARG A 34 -7.64 1.46 1.38
N ALA A 35 -6.76 0.48 1.16
CA ALA A 35 -6.00 -0.20 2.19
C ALA A 35 -4.72 -0.79 1.60
N VAL A 36 -3.75 -1.09 2.46
CA VAL A 36 -2.52 -1.80 2.11
C VAL A 36 -2.38 -3.00 3.03
N VAL A 37 -2.05 -4.16 2.47
CA VAL A 37 -1.56 -5.30 3.24
C VAL A 37 -0.05 -5.31 3.09
N ALA A 38 0.68 -5.19 4.19
CA ALA A 38 2.14 -5.21 4.18
C ALA A 38 2.63 -6.34 5.10
N ASN A 39 3.37 -7.29 4.55
CA ASN A 39 3.80 -8.51 5.25
C ASN A 39 2.63 -9.20 6.00
N GLY A 40 1.46 -9.28 5.36
CA GLY A 40 0.25 -9.89 5.95
C GLY A 40 -0.53 -9.03 6.94
N ARG A 41 -0.05 -7.83 7.28
CA ARG A 41 -0.78 -6.89 8.15
C ARG A 41 -1.63 -5.93 7.34
N LEU A 42 -2.93 -5.90 7.62
CA LEU A 42 -3.86 -4.92 7.05
C LEU A 42 -3.67 -3.53 7.67
N LEU A 43 -3.52 -2.53 6.81
CA LEU A 43 -3.46 -1.11 7.13
C LEU A 43 -4.58 -0.39 6.38
N GLU A 44 -5.63 -0.04 7.13
CA GLU A 44 -6.72 0.79 6.64
C GLU A 44 -6.27 2.23 6.41
N ARG A 45 -7.07 3.00 5.65
CA ARG A 45 -6.76 4.38 5.25
C ARG A 45 -6.25 5.26 6.40
N ALA A 46 -6.94 5.23 7.54
CA ALA A 46 -6.58 6.02 8.73
C ALA A 46 -5.20 5.70 9.29
N ALA A 47 -4.80 4.42 9.29
CA ALA A 47 -3.47 4.00 9.73
C ALA A 47 -2.39 4.52 8.77
N LEU A 48 -2.66 4.46 7.45
CA LEU A 48 -1.76 4.98 6.43
C LEU A 48 -1.60 6.51 6.55
N ASP A 49 -2.68 7.24 6.84
CA ASP A 49 -2.62 8.69 7.05
C ASP A 49 -1.79 9.07 8.27
N SER A 50 -1.95 8.32 9.37
CA SER A 50 -1.15 8.50 10.58
C SER A 50 0.34 8.28 10.31
N LEU A 51 0.71 7.20 9.61
CA LEU A 51 2.09 6.92 9.23
C LEU A 51 2.70 8.04 8.37
N LEU A 52 1.95 8.53 7.37
CA LEU A 52 2.41 9.63 6.52
C LEU A 52 2.61 10.93 7.30
N ALA A 53 1.70 11.26 8.22
CA ALA A 53 1.82 12.43 9.08
C ALA A 53 3.06 12.35 9.98
N GLN A 54 3.31 11.18 10.58
CA GLN A 54 4.50 10.93 11.42
C GLN A 54 5.79 11.08 10.61
N ALA A 55 5.86 10.50 9.42
CA ALA A 55 7.03 10.60 8.54
C ALA A 55 7.32 12.06 8.15
N ARG A 56 6.29 12.84 7.83
CA ARG A 56 6.42 14.27 7.53
C ARG A 56 6.91 15.08 8.72
N ALA A 57 6.35 14.84 9.90
CA ALA A 57 6.77 15.51 11.13
C ALA A 57 8.23 15.21 11.47
N GLU A 58 8.68 13.97 11.27
CA GLU A 58 10.07 13.57 11.49
C GLU A 58 11.04 14.30 10.54
N VAL A 59 10.71 14.41 9.26
CA VAL A 59 11.53 15.15 8.28
C VAL A 59 11.57 16.64 8.64
N ALA A 60 10.46 17.24 9.06
CA ALA A 60 10.39 18.65 9.42
C ALA A 60 11.19 19.02 10.70
N ARG A 61 11.56 18.02 11.52
CA ARG A 61 12.42 18.20 12.70
C ARG A 61 13.92 18.14 12.40
N ARG A 62 14.30 17.77 11.18
CA ARG A 62 15.69 17.70 10.72
C ARG A 62 16.07 18.98 9.99
#